data_AF-A0A2H0QVG0-F1
#
_entry.id   AF-A0A2H0QVG0-F1
#
_cell.length_a   1.000
_cell.length_b   1.000
_cell.length_c   1.000
_cell.angle_alpha   90.00
_cell.angle_beta   90.00
_cell.angle_gamma   90.00
#
_symmetry.space_group_name_H-M   'P 1'
#
loop_
_entity.id
_entity.type
_entity.pdbx_description
1 polymer ?
#
loop_
_entity_poly.entity_id
_entity_poly.type
_entity_poly.pdbx_seq_one_letter_code
_entity_poly.pdbx_strand_id
1 'polypeptide(L)'
;MAVNVEVVKTGSEHNGSVMRRFTKKVQRSGLLQAVRGRRYAKRSPSAYTKKKGALKVIARRAEIQKMIKLGKITEKTRDSK
;
A
#
# COMPACT_ATOMS: atom_id res chain seq x y z
N MET A 1 -18.48 7.06 -18.56
CA MET A 1 -17.88 5.92 -17.84
C MET A 1 -16.39 6.17 -17.74
N ALA A 2 -15.80 6.27 -16.54
CA ALA A 2 -14.40 6.64 -16.36
C ALA A 2 -13.49 5.41 -16.27
N VAL A 3 -12.44 5.34 -17.08
CA VAL A 3 -11.43 4.29 -17.01
C VAL A 3 -10.42 4.65 -15.93
N ASN A 4 -10.37 3.86 -14.85
CA ASN A 4 -9.49 4.16 -13.72
C ASN A 4 -8.03 3.77 -13.95
N VAL A 5 -7.79 2.69 -14.72
CA VAL A 5 -6.45 2.21 -15.07
C VAL A 5 -6.47 1.64 -16.48
N GLU A 6 -5.63 2.18 -17.34
CA GLU A 6 -5.40 1.69 -18.69
C GLU A 6 -3.90 1.39 -18.92
N VAL A 7 -3.61 0.33 -19.65
CA VAL A 7 -2.27 0.00 -20.13
C VAL A 7 -2.37 -0.42 -21.59
N VAL A 8 -1.79 0.38 -22.48
CA VAL A 8 -1.65 0.05 -23.90
C VAL A 8 -0.33 -0.69 -24.10
N LYS A 9 -0.31 -1.65 -25.03
CA LYS A 9 0.88 -2.37 -25.44
C LYS A 9 1.76 -1.47 -26.30
N THR A 10 3.05 -1.45 -26.04
CA THR A 10 4.01 -0.64 -26.81
C THR A 10 4.90 -1.56 -27.64
N GLY A 11 4.95 -1.35 -28.97
CA GLY A 11 5.86 -2.05 -29.88
C GLY A 11 5.86 -3.58 -29.76
N SER A 12 7.06 -4.17 -29.64
CA SER A 12 7.32 -5.62 -29.58
C SER A 12 7.26 -6.21 -28.15
N GLU A 13 6.53 -5.57 -27.24
CA GLU A 13 6.41 -6.09 -25.87
C GLU A 13 5.80 -7.48 -25.79
N HIS A 14 6.36 -8.31 -24.91
CA HIS A 14 5.76 -9.60 -24.57
C HIS A 14 4.53 -9.42 -23.67
N ASN A 15 3.50 -10.26 -23.87
CA ASN A 15 2.21 -10.15 -23.18
C ASN A 15 2.36 -10.23 -21.64
N GLY A 16 3.30 -11.04 -21.13
CA GLY A 16 3.59 -11.10 -19.70
C GLY A 16 4.08 -9.78 -19.09
N SER A 17 4.83 -8.98 -19.85
CA SER A 17 5.31 -7.66 -19.39
C SER A 17 4.16 -6.66 -19.25
N VAL A 18 3.23 -6.67 -20.22
CA VAL A 18 2.02 -5.84 -20.20
C VAL A 18 1.16 -6.16 -18.98
N MET A 19 0.95 -7.45 -18.67
CA MET A 19 0.21 -7.89 -17.48
C MET A 19 0.89 -7.46 -16.18
N ARG A 20 2.22 -7.53 -16.10
CA ARG A 20 2.96 -7.05 -14.92
C ARG A 20 2.83 -5.55 -14.73
N ARG A 21 2.83 -4.75 -15.81
CA ARG A 21 2.60 -3.31 -15.69
C ARG A 21 1.19 -2.99 -15.25
N PHE A 22 0.20 -3.69 -15.82
CA PHE A 22 -1.19 -3.54 -15.42
C PHE A 22 -1.37 -3.84 -13.93
N THR A 23 -0.89 -4.98 -13.45
CA THR A 23 -0.95 -5.35 -12.02
C THR A 23 -0.25 -4.33 -11.13
N LYS A 24 0.96 -3.86 -11.50
CA LYS A 24 1.65 -2.79 -10.76
C LYS A 24 0.86 -1.48 -10.75
N LYS A 25 0.25 -1.07 -11.88
CA LYS A 25 -0.53 0.17 -11.99
C LYS A 25 -1.82 0.08 -11.15
N VAL A 26 -2.49 -1.07 -11.18
CA VAL A 26 -3.65 -1.36 -10.32
C VAL A 26 -3.26 -1.31 -8.83
N GLN A 27 -2.15 -1.94 -8.43
CA GLN A 27 -1.70 -1.92 -7.04
C GLN A 27 -1.34 -0.51 -6.57
N ARG A 28 -0.59 0.25 -7.39
CA ARG A 28 -0.18 1.63 -7.07
C ARG A 28 -1.34 2.62 -7.05
N SER A 29 -2.38 2.39 -7.86
CA SER A 29 -3.57 3.24 -7.89
C SER A 29 -4.38 3.21 -6.59
N GLY A 30 -4.16 2.24 -5.69
CA GLY A 30 -4.91 2.10 -4.44
C GLY A 30 -6.39 1.72 -4.60
N LEU A 31 -6.88 1.54 -5.84
CA LEU A 31 -8.29 1.25 -6.14
C LEU A 31 -8.80 0.01 -5.43
N LEU A 32 -8.00 -1.06 -5.38
CA LEU A 32 -8.38 -2.28 -4.67
C LEU A 32 -8.62 -2.02 -3.18
N GLN A 33 -7.80 -1.18 -2.55
CA GLN A 33 -7.98 -0.82 -1.14
C GLN A 33 -9.23 0.04 -0.95
N ALA A 34 -9.48 0.99 -1.85
CA ALA A 34 -10.66 1.85 -1.80
C ALA A 34 -11.97 1.04 -1.95
N VAL A 35 -12.06 0.18 -2.96
CA VAL A 35 -13.25 -0.66 -3.20
C VAL A 35 -13.48 -1.64 -2.05
N ARG A 36 -12.43 -2.30 -1.55
CA ARG A 36 -12.53 -3.17 -0.36
C ARG A 36 -12.97 -2.41 0.88
N GLY A 37 -12.49 -1.17 1.04
CA GLY A 37 -12.88 -0.30 2.16
C GLY A 37 -14.35 0.11 2.13
N ARG A 38 -14.92 0.33 0.93
CA ARG A 38 -16.32 0.72 0.72
C ARG A 38 -17.31 -0.44 0.74
N ARG A 39 -16.84 -1.70 0.67
CA ARG A 39 -17.69 -2.90 0.55
C ARG A 39 -18.73 -3.03 1.68
N TYR A 40 -18.37 -2.66 2.91
CA TYR A 40 -19.23 -2.81 4.07
C TYR A 40 -19.29 -1.50 4.86
N ALA A 41 -20.48 -1.16 5.35
CA ALA A 41 -20.67 -0.04 6.26
C ALA A 41 -19.94 -0.33 7.59
N LYS A 42 -19.20 0.67 8.09
CA LYS A 42 -18.50 0.60 9.37
C LYS A 42 -18.87 1.82 10.20
N ARG A 43 -19.10 1.60 11.50
CA ARG A 43 -19.31 2.70 12.46
C ARG A 43 -18.03 3.54 12.59
N SER A 44 -18.18 4.86 12.72
CA SER A 44 -17.06 5.75 13.03
C SER A 44 -16.45 5.39 14.40
N PRO A 45 -15.13 5.16 14.49
CA PRO A 45 -14.49 4.79 15.75
C PRO A 45 -14.46 5.97 16.73
N SER A 46 -14.53 5.69 18.03
CA SER A 46 -14.44 6.70 19.09
C SER A 46 -13.03 7.30 19.17
N ALA A 47 -12.91 8.46 19.83
CA ALA A 47 -11.62 9.12 20.04
C ALA A 47 -10.60 8.22 20.77
N TYR A 48 -11.05 7.46 21.77
CA TYR A 48 -10.20 6.53 22.51
C TYR A 48 -9.69 5.39 21.62
N THR A 49 -10.55 4.78 20.79
CA THR A 49 -10.14 3.71 19.87
C THR A 49 -9.12 4.21 18.85
N LYS A 50 -9.30 5.43 18.32
CA LYS A 50 -8.32 6.09 17.44
C LYS A 50 -6.97 6.30 18.16
N LYS A 51 -6.99 6.82 19.39
CA LYS A 51 -5.80 7.04 20.21
C LYS A 51 -5.03 5.74 20.48
N LYS A 52 -5.73 4.67 20.86
CA LYS A 52 -5.13 3.34 21.08
C LYS A 52 -4.43 2.81 19.83
N GLY A 53 -5.06 2.95 18.67
CA GLY A 53 -4.47 2.57 17.38
C GLY A 53 -3.20 3.37 17.06
N ALA A 54 -3.22 4.69 17.27
CA ALA A 54 -2.08 5.56 17.05
C ALA A 54 -0.89 5.20 17.94
N LEU A 55 -1.13 4.96 19.24
CA LEU A 55 -0.08 4.55 20.18
C LEU A 55 0.60 3.24 19.76
N LYS A 56 -0.17 2.25 19.28
CA LYS A 56 0.38 0.99 18.75
C LYS A 56 1.31 1.24 17.55
N VAL A 57 0.93 2.14 16.64
CA VAL A 57 1.75 2.48 15.46
C VAL A 57 3.05 3.16 15.88
N ILE A 58 3.01 4.07 16.85
CA ILE A 58 4.19 4.78 17.36
C ILE A 58 5.15 3.78 18.02
N ALA A 59 4.65 2.92 18.91
CA ALA A 59 5.44 1.89 19.55
C ALA A 59 6.13 0.97 18.52
N ARG A 60 5.37 0.52 17.52
CA ARG A 60 5.92 -0.34 16.46
C ARG A 60 7.01 0.35 15.64
N ARG A 61 6.89 1.65 15.38
CA ARG A 61 7.94 2.43 14.69
C ARG A 61 9.22 2.50 15.52
N ALA A 62 9.11 2.74 16.83
CA ALA A 62 10.26 2.77 17.73
C ALA A 62 10.96 1.40 17.81
N GLU A 63 10.20 0.30 17.88
CA GLU A 63 10.75 -1.06 17.83
C GLU A 63 11.51 -1.32 16.53
N ILE A 64 10.95 -0.93 15.39
CA ILE A 64 11.59 -1.11 14.08
C ILE A 64 12.89 -0.31 14.02
N GLN A 65 12.89 0.95 14.46
CA GLN A 65 14.10 1.77 14.53
C GLN A 65 15.18 1.13 15.42
N LYS A 66 14.80 0.57 16.57
CA LYS A 66 15.73 -0.16 17.44
C LYS A 66 16.28 -1.40 16.73
N MET A 67 15.45 -2.17 16.04
CA MET A 67 15.89 -3.35 15.30
C MET A 67 16.82 -3.03 14.12
N ILE A 68 16.58 -1.90 13.43
CA ILE A 68 17.47 -1.38 12.38
C ILE A 68 18.83 -1.02 12.99
N LYS A 69 18.85 -0.28 14.10
CA LYS A 69 20.09 0.07 14.82
C LYS A 69 20.88 -1.16 15.29
N LEU A 70 20.17 -2.23 15.67
CA LEU A 70 20.77 -3.51 16.07
C LEU A 70 21.19 -4.39 14.88
N GLY A 71 21.00 -3.95 13.64
CA GLY A 71 21.35 -4.70 12.42
C GLY A 71 20.46 -5.92 12.15
N LYS A 72 19.35 -6.10 12.88
CA LYS A 72 18.47 -7.27 12.74
C LYS A 72 17.53 -7.18 11.53
N ILE A 73 17.29 -5.97 11.04
CA ILE A 73 16.38 -5.68 9.94
C ILE A 73 17.07 -4.67 9.03
N THR A 74 17.04 -4.91 7.72
CA THR A 74 17.51 -3.93 6.73
C THR A 74 16.53 -2.79 6.62
N GLU A 75 17.03 -1.56 6.54
CA GLU A 75 16.19 -0.40 6.30
C GLU A 75 15.49 -0.58 4.95
N LYS A 76 14.17 -0.75 4.99
CA LYS A 76 13.36 -0.74 3.76
C LYS A 76 13.26 0.70 3.31
N THR A 77 14.19 1.15 2.47
CA THR A 77 13.97 2.31 1.63
C THR A 77 12.65 2.03 0.90
N ARG A 78 11.64 2.87 1.13
CA ARG A 78 10.47 2.85 0.23
C ARG A 78 11.06 3.17 -1.12
N ASP A 79 11.16 2.18 -2.01
CA ASP A 79 11.70 2.36 -3.36
C ASP A 79 11.24 3.73 -3.88
N SER A 80 12.16 4.70 -3.84
CA SER A 80 11.98 6.00 -4.45
C SER A 80 12.05 5.69 -5.93
N LYS A 81 10.88 5.52 -6.50
CA LYS A 81 10.73 5.28 -7.92
C LYS A 81 11.03 6.57 -8.68
#